data_AF-R0CGS2-F1
#
_entry.id   AF-R0CGS2-F1
#
_cell.length_a   1.000
_cell.length_b   1.000
_cell.length_c   1.000
_cell.angle_alpha   90.00
_cell.angle_beta   90.00
_cell.angle_gamma   90.00
#
_symmetry.space_group_name_H-M   'P 1'
#
loop_
_entity.id
_entity.type
_entity.pdbx_description
1 polymer ?
#
loop_
_entity_poly.entity_id
_entity_poly.type
_entity_poly.pdbx_seq_one_letter_code
_entity_poly.pdbx_strand_id
1 'polypeptide(L)'
;MVRLQEICSDKQVWISGKCYTSGAIYSPIRSERFEAFKKRRLYRECERCGFADTKPFGVGVELNAVYDCPACGGSDTFGPARQWLRPPGFAHPVFEQEVTSPDDMPQTSYATRAKLTMVTPAETAGWDHISPRLRVMTSRQHLLVSNTGPKKLGYTHCVACGSIEADVTPEPKLFMPHAKPYPDDDSTCPGDNARKHLVLGTDFISDVALFSLRVEYPLILRPGTYPTSVALRTVSEALAKAACQLLDIEPGEIMAEYRPALTKDSAGRDGLQAEIFLYDTLPGGAGFSTQAARLGVALFKRASELLKGCPEQCDSSCYRCLRSFKNKIEHHLLDRHVGSELVEYLLSGKIPEFNAERVAASAHLLMTDLQRQYSDGIQFERDVKVTLASGDEVSIPILCRAANGRALAIFISAPLTEDTVDEEATANRVADELGMSVVSVNELLVRENLPAATTEVQSEIKRL
;
A
#
# COMPACT_ATOMS: atom_id res chain seq x y z
N MET A 1 0.03 -3.16 28.81
CA MET A 1 -0.77 -3.09 27.57
C MET A 1 0.20 -2.69 26.47
N VAL A 2 0.61 -3.62 25.62
CA VAL A 2 1.59 -3.37 24.54
C VAL A 2 0.97 -2.34 23.60
N ARG A 3 1.60 -1.17 23.43
CA ARG A 3 1.10 -0.16 22.47
C ARG A 3 1.20 -0.75 21.07
N LEU A 4 0.29 -0.38 20.16
CA LEU A 4 0.33 -0.78 18.74
C LEU A 4 1.69 -0.54 18.08
N GLN A 5 2.42 0.49 18.53
CA GLN A 5 3.76 0.79 18.07
C GLN A 5 4.83 -0.21 18.55
N GLU A 6 4.62 -1.00 19.61
CA GLU A 6 5.61 -1.88 20.25
C GLU A 6 5.65 -3.31 19.68
N ILE A 7 4.95 -3.59 18.56
CA ILE A 7 4.81 -4.94 18.00
C ILE A 7 5.93 -5.22 16.98
N CYS A 8 7.18 -5.24 17.43
CA CYS A 8 8.29 -5.78 16.64
C CYS A 8 9.31 -6.46 17.55
N SER A 9 9.75 -7.67 17.20
CA SER A 9 11.07 -8.13 17.64
C SER A 9 12.13 -7.30 16.91
N ASP A 10 13.22 -7.01 17.60
CA ASP A 10 14.27 -6.06 17.19
C ASP A 10 13.81 -4.59 17.18
N LYS A 11 12.63 -4.27 17.75
CA LYS A 11 12.30 -2.87 18.01
C LYS A 11 13.15 -2.34 19.15
N GLN A 12 13.77 -1.21 18.88
CA GLN A 12 14.51 -0.43 19.85
C GLN A 12 13.63 0.65 20.47
N VAL A 13 13.55 0.69 21.80
CA VAL A 13 12.82 1.71 22.58
C VAL A 13 13.84 2.52 23.37
N TRP A 14 13.78 3.84 23.23
CA TRP A 14 14.62 4.75 24.01
C TRP A 14 13.94 5.11 25.34
N ILE A 15 14.58 4.79 26.45
CA ILE A 15 14.13 5.13 27.80
C ILE A 15 15.31 5.74 28.55
N SER A 16 15.14 6.96 29.07
CA SER A 16 16.16 7.66 29.88
C SER A 16 17.55 7.77 29.21
N GLY A 17 17.59 8.04 27.89
CA GLY A 17 18.85 8.19 27.14
C GLY A 17 19.53 6.88 26.76
N LYS A 18 18.86 5.74 26.93
CA LYS A 18 19.36 4.41 26.60
C LYS A 18 18.41 3.67 25.68
N CYS A 19 18.95 2.87 24.77
CA CYS A 19 18.21 2.13 23.77
C CYS A 19 18.10 0.65 24.17
N TYR A 20 16.86 0.14 24.22
CA TYR A 20 16.52 -1.22 24.61
C TYR A 20 15.96 -2.01 23.42
N THR A 21 16.56 -3.15 23.09
CA THR A 21 16.10 -4.04 22.01
C THR A 21 15.09 -5.07 22.50
N SER A 22 13.97 -5.21 21.80
CA SER A 22 12.97 -6.27 22.04
C SER A 22 13.47 -7.62 21.52
N GLY A 23 14.37 -8.29 22.27
CA GLY A 23 15.00 -9.57 21.92
C GLY A 23 14.39 -10.81 22.57
N ALA A 24 13.33 -10.64 23.38
CA ALA A 24 12.61 -11.74 23.98
C ALA A 24 11.11 -11.48 24.09
N ILE A 25 10.30 -12.51 23.82
CA ILE A 25 8.90 -12.56 24.26
C ILE A 25 8.88 -12.96 25.72
N TYR A 26 8.29 -12.12 26.56
CA TYR A 26 8.38 -12.27 28.01
C TYR A 26 7.07 -11.94 28.72
N SER A 27 6.83 -12.65 29.82
CA SER A 27 5.85 -12.30 30.85
C SER A 27 6.43 -12.72 32.20
N PRO A 28 6.23 -11.93 33.29
CA PRO A 28 6.57 -12.35 34.64
C PRO A 28 5.81 -13.62 35.06
N ILE A 29 4.67 -13.91 34.43
CA ILE A 29 3.90 -15.14 34.63
C ILE A 29 4.30 -16.14 33.54
N ARG A 30 5.23 -17.06 33.86
CA ARG A 30 5.84 -17.99 32.88
C ARG A 30 4.84 -18.77 32.03
N SER A 31 3.68 -19.14 32.59
CA SER A 31 2.63 -19.86 31.87
C SER A 31 2.01 -19.05 30.73
N GLU A 32 1.96 -17.72 30.83
CA GLU A 32 1.32 -16.87 29.80
C GLU A 32 2.02 -16.96 28.44
N ARG A 33 3.34 -17.11 28.42
CA ARG A 33 4.10 -17.28 27.16
C ARG A 33 3.73 -18.59 26.47
N PHE A 34 3.63 -19.67 27.25
CA PHE A 34 3.24 -20.98 26.71
C PHE A 34 1.76 -20.99 26.27
N GLU A 35 0.88 -20.37 27.05
CA GLU A 35 -0.54 -20.22 26.69
C GLU A 35 -0.74 -19.34 25.45
N ALA A 36 0.04 -18.26 25.30
CA ALA A 36 0.04 -17.45 24.08
C ALA A 36 0.45 -18.29 22.87
N PHE A 37 1.52 -19.10 22.99
CA PHE A 37 1.97 -19.97 21.91
C PHE A 37 0.96 -21.09 21.58
N LYS A 38 0.26 -21.65 22.58
CA LYS A 38 -0.86 -22.58 22.33
C LYS A 38 -2.00 -21.92 21.56
N LYS A 39 -2.34 -20.67 21.91
CA LYS A 39 -3.40 -19.87 21.28
C LYS A 39 -2.99 -19.19 19.97
N ARG A 40 -1.78 -19.51 19.45
CA ARG A 40 -1.31 -18.99 18.17
C ARG A 40 -2.32 -19.30 17.05
N ARG A 41 -2.32 -18.45 16.04
CA ARG A 41 -3.16 -18.56 14.85
C ARG A 41 -2.26 -18.83 13.62
N LEU A 42 -2.87 -19.07 12.47
CA LEU A 42 -2.21 -19.01 11.18
C LEU A 42 -2.58 -17.68 10.50
N TYR A 43 -1.56 -16.91 10.13
CA TYR A 43 -1.69 -15.66 9.38
C TYR A 43 -1.41 -15.90 7.91
N ARG A 44 -2.22 -15.26 7.06
CA ARG A 44 -2.04 -15.25 5.60
C ARG A 44 -2.19 -13.82 5.13
N GLU A 45 -1.37 -13.43 4.17
CA GLU A 45 -1.42 -12.13 3.52
C GLU A 45 -1.28 -12.33 2.02
N CYS A 46 -2.00 -11.53 1.25
CA CYS A 46 -1.90 -11.54 -0.20
C CYS A 46 -0.73 -10.66 -0.63
N GLU A 47 0.23 -11.21 -1.37
CA GLU A 47 1.37 -10.44 -1.87
C GLU A 47 0.96 -9.38 -2.90
N ARG A 48 -0.16 -9.59 -3.61
CA ARG A 48 -0.69 -8.68 -4.63
C ARG A 48 -1.49 -7.52 -4.04
N CYS A 49 -2.51 -7.79 -3.23
CA CYS A 49 -3.44 -6.75 -2.74
C CYS A 49 -3.30 -6.42 -1.25
N GLY A 50 -2.45 -7.13 -0.50
CA GLY A 50 -2.24 -6.90 0.93
C GLY A 50 -3.44 -7.27 1.81
N PHE A 51 -4.46 -7.95 1.29
CA PHE A 51 -5.53 -8.54 2.10
C PHE A 51 -4.94 -9.58 3.03
N ALA A 52 -5.36 -9.58 4.30
CA ALA A 52 -4.83 -10.50 5.30
C ALA A 52 -5.92 -11.03 6.23
N ASP A 53 -5.73 -12.25 6.73
CA ASP A 53 -6.58 -12.83 7.76
C ASP A 53 -5.79 -13.67 8.77
N THR A 54 -6.47 -14.08 9.84
CA THR A 54 -5.97 -15.13 10.74
C THR A 54 -7.01 -16.23 10.91
N LYS A 55 -6.53 -17.48 11.03
CA LYS A 55 -7.35 -18.66 11.33
C LYS A 55 -6.81 -19.39 12.55
N PRO A 56 -7.65 -20.03 13.39
CA PRO A 56 -7.16 -20.88 14.47
C PRO A 56 -6.18 -21.93 13.96
N PHE A 57 -5.12 -22.20 14.72
CA PHE A 57 -4.13 -23.20 14.34
C PHE A 57 -4.78 -24.59 14.25
N GLY A 58 -4.54 -25.31 13.15
CA GLY A 58 -5.11 -26.65 12.92
C GLY A 58 -6.55 -26.68 12.41
N VAL A 59 -7.14 -25.53 12.05
CA VAL A 59 -8.51 -25.46 11.53
C VAL A 59 -8.54 -24.87 10.12
N GLY A 60 -8.85 -25.72 9.13
CA GLY A 60 -9.17 -25.33 7.75
C GLY A 60 -8.01 -24.72 6.94
N VAL A 61 -6.83 -24.53 7.53
CA VAL A 61 -5.64 -24.00 6.88
C VAL A 61 -4.42 -24.78 7.36
N GLU A 62 -3.59 -25.23 6.42
CA GLU A 62 -2.33 -25.91 6.72
C GLU A 62 -1.17 -24.93 6.82
N LEU A 63 -0.15 -25.27 7.61
CA LEU A 63 1.05 -24.45 7.72
C LEU A 63 1.79 -24.40 6.37
N ASN A 64 2.24 -23.21 5.98
CA ASN A 64 2.90 -22.92 4.70
C ASN A 64 2.01 -23.07 3.46
N ALA A 65 0.72 -23.41 3.61
CA ALA A 65 -0.19 -23.47 2.48
C ALA A 65 -0.37 -22.09 1.83
N VAL A 66 -0.55 -22.11 0.51
CA VAL A 66 -0.82 -20.96 -0.34
C VAL A 66 -2.16 -21.20 -1.02
N TYR A 67 -2.94 -20.14 -1.20
CA TYR A 67 -4.28 -20.20 -1.78
C TYR A 67 -4.48 -19.05 -2.77
N ASP A 68 -5.53 -19.15 -3.58
CA ASP A 68 -6.06 -18.02 -4.32
C ASP A 68 -6.56 -16.93 -3.37
N CYS A 69 -6.31 -15.67 -3.72
CA CYS A 69 -6.74 -14.56 -2.89
C CYS A 69 -8.25 -14.33 -3.03
N PRO A 70 -9.02 -14.38 -1.92
CA PRO A 70 -10.47 -14.14 -1.99
C PRO A 70 -10.81 -12.68 -2.34
N ALA A 71 -9.91 -11.73 -2.07
CA ALA A 71 -10.11 -10.30 -2.27
C ALA A 71 -9.80 -9.85 -3.70
N CYS A 72 -8.61 -10.15 -4.23
CA CYS A 72 -8.23 -9.74 -5.59
C CYS A 72 -8.37 -10.82 -6.67
N GLY A 73 -8.66 -12.07 -6.29
CA GLY A 73 -8.73 -13.19 -7.24
C GLY A 73 -7.37 -13.66 -7.77
N GLY A 74 -6.25 -13.16 -7.26
CA GLY A 74 -4.91 -13.59 -7.69
C GLY A 74 -4.62 -15.04 -7.31
N SER A 75 -4.23 -15.84 -8.29
CA SER A 75 -3.91 -17.27 -8.13
C SER A 75 -2.66 -17.49 -7.29
N ASP A 76 -2.74 -18.38 -6.30
CA ASP A 76 -1.62 -18.71 -5.40
C ASP A 76 -0.91 -17.49 -4.77
N THR A 77 -1.63 -16.39 -4.56
CA THR A 77 -1.05 -15.16 -4.00
C THR A 77 -1.29 -14.99 -2.50
N PHE A 78 -2.11 -15.84 -1.87
CA PHE A 78 -2.55 -15.67 -0.48
C PHE A 78 -1.88 -16.68 0.46
N GLY A 79 -0.84 -16.23 1.16
CA GLY A 79 0.04 -17.06 1.97
C GLY A 79 1.51 -16.70 1.71
N PRO A 80 2.46 -17.61 2.01
CA PRO A 80 2.28 -18.87 2.72
C PRO A 80 1.71 -18.66 4.13
N ALA A 81 0.86 -19.58 4.60
CA ALA A 81 0.29 -19.50 5.95
C ALA A 81 1.40 -19.62 7.02
N ARG A 82 1.61 -18.56 7.80
CA ARG A 82 2.65 -18.49 8.84
C ARG A 82 2.05 -18.54 10.24
N GLN A 83 2.84 -18.99 11.22
CA GLN A 83 2.41 -18.93 12.60
C GLN A 83 2.26 -17.47 13.02
N TRP A 84 1.16 -17.13 13.68
CA TRP A 84 0.88 -15.79 14.18
C TRP A 84 0.67 -15.81 15.67
N LEU A 85 1.44 -15.00 16.38
CA LEU A 85 1.43 -14.95 17.83
C LEU A 85 1.12 -13.54 18.30
N ARG A 86 0.17 -13.45 19.22
CA ARG A 86 -0.02 -12.27 20.06
C ARG A 86 0.89 -12.37 21.28
N PRO A 87 2.01 -11.63 21.34
CA PRO A 87 2.95 -11.75 22.44
C PRO A 87 2.31 -11.20 23.73
N PRO A 88 2.50 -11.86 24.89
CA PRO A 88 2.05 -11.33 26.17
C PRO A 88 2.84 -10.07 26.59
N GLY A 89 4.08 -9.95 26.12
CA GLY A 89 4.98 -8.83 26.37
C GLY A 89 6.34 -9.08 25.72
N PHE A 90 7.21 -8.08 25.81
CA PHE A 90 8.59 -8.13 25.35
C PHE A 90 9.55 -7.79 26.48
N ALA A 91 10.78 -8.29 26.40
CA ALA A 91 11.87 -7.93 27.30
C ALA A 91 13.17 -7.70 26.52
N HIS A 92 14.02 -6.84 27.09
CA HIS A 92 15.41 -6.71 26.67
C HIS A 92 16.24 -7.84 27.28
N PRO A 93 17.00 -8.60 26.48
CA PRO A 93 17.84 -9.67 27.01
C PRO A 93 18.88 -9.14 28.01
N VAL A 94 19.02 -9.79 29.16
CA VAL A 94 19.94 -9.34 30.23
C VAL A 94 21.43 -9.34 29.86
N PHE A 95 21.80 -10.06 28.80
CA PHE A 95 23.18 -10.17 28.30
C PHE A 95 23.48 -9.16 27.18
N GLU A 96 22.49 -8.45 26.66
CA GLU A 96 22.71 -7.35 25.72
C GLU A 96 22.99 -6.07 26.49
N GLN A 97 23.99 -5.31 26.02
CA GLN A 97 24.24 -3.98 26.55
C GLN A 97 23.29 -2.98 25.91
N GLU A 98 22.85 -2.02 26.72
CA GLU A 98 22.02 -0.91 26.29
C GLU A 98 22.82 -0.06 25.29
N VAL A 99 22.25 0.21 24.12
CA VAL A 99 22.91 1.05 23.11
C VAL A 99 22.74 2.52 23.51
N THR A 100 23.83 3.29 23.51
CA THR A 100 23.80 4.73 23.84
C THR A 100 23.96 5.65 22.62
N SER A 101 24.28 5.10 21.45
CA SER A 101 24.50 5.85 20.21
C SER A 101 23.34 5.67 19.21
N PRO A 102 22.75 6.75 18.67
CA PRO A 102 21.72 6.68 17.63
C PRO A 102 22.20 6.22 16.25
N ASP A 103 23.51 6.15 16.00
CA ASP A 103 24.06 5.87 14.66
C ASP A 103 24.20 4.37 14.34
N ASP A 104 24.24 3.51 15.36
CA ASP A 104 24.35 2.04 15.23
C ASP A 104 22.96 1.37 15.18
N MET A 105 22.06 1.88 14.34
CA MET A 105 20.69 1.34 14.23
C MET A 105 20.61 0.15 13.26
N PRO A 106 20.26 -1.07 13.71
CA PRO A 106 19.99 -2.19 12.81
C PRO A 106 18.74 -1.95 11.97
N GLN A 107 18.57 -2.73 10.89
CA GLN A 107 17.38 -2.65 10.03
C GLN A 107 16.11 -2.92 10.85
N THR A 108 15.28 -1.89 11.01
CA THR A 108 14.03 -1.97 11.76
C THR A 108 12.92 -2.58 10.91
N SER A 109 12.19 -3.53 11.51
CA SER A 109 10.90 -4.00 10.98
C SER A 109 9.78 -3.12 11.52
N TYR A 110 8.76 -2.88 10.71
CA TYR A 110 7.61 -2.05 11.07
C TYR A 110 6.35 -2.91 11.10
N ALA A 111 5.48 -2.66 12.09
CA ALA A 111 4.14 -3.21 12.07
C ALA A 111 3.39 -2.69 10.84
N THR A 112 2.63 -3.56 10.20
CA THR A 112 1.73 -3.18 9.11
C THR A 112 0.60 -2.29 9.64
N ARG A 113 -0.01 -1.50 8.76
CA ARG A 113 -1.28 -0.84 9.08
C ARG A 113 -2.36 -1.85 9.41
N ALA A 114 -3.34 -1.41 10.18
CA ALA A 114 -4.49 -2.23 10.52
C ALA A 114 -5.17 -2.80 9.27
N LYS A 115 -5.43 -4.10 9.29
CA LYS A 115 -6.15 -4.83 8.24
C LYS A 115 -7.56 -5.14 8.74
N LEU A 116 -8.53 -4.84 7.89
CA LEU A 116 -9.93 -5.16 8.12
C LEU A 116 -10.24 -6.53 7.51
N THR A 117 -10.75 -7.45 8.34
CA THR A 117 -10.95 -8.86 7.96
C THR A 117 -12.40 -9.21 7.58
N MET A 118 -13.35 -8.30 7.79
CA MET A 118 -14.76 -8.52 7.44
C MET A 118 -14.98 -8.54 5.92
N VAL A 119 -16.00 -9.26 5.45
CA VAL A 119 -16.48 -9.13 4.06
C VAL A 119 -17.17 -7.78 3.84
N THR A 120 -17.29 -7.34 2.59
CA THR A 120 -18.10 -6.16 2.26
C THR A 120 -19.56 -6.44 2.60
N PRO A 121 -20.22 -5.62 3.44
CA PRO A 121 -21.61 -5.83 3.77
C PRO A 121 -22.53 -5.67 2.56
N ALA A 122 -23.65 -6.38 2.58
CA ALA A 122 -24.66 -6.30 1.54
C ALA A 122 -25.22 -4.86 1.39
N GLU A 123 -25.84 -4.56 0.26
CA GLU A 123 -26.44 -3.23 0.02
C GLU A 123 -27.53 -2.89 1.04
N THR A 124 -28.20 -3.89 1.61
CA THR A 124 -29.24 -3.74 2.63
C THR A 124 -28.69 -3.46 4.05
N ALA A 125 -27.37 -3.33 4.21
CA ALA A 125 -26.72 -3.18 5.52
C ALA A 125 -26.78 -1.76 6.11
N GLY A 126 -27.64 -0.87 5.58
CA GLY A 126 -27.82 0.49 6.09
C GLY A 126 -26.69 1.44 5.70
N TRP A 127 -26.35 1.49 4.41
CA TRP A 127 -25.37 2.42 3.88
C TRP A 127 -25.93 3.84 3.76
N ASP A 128 -25.13 4.83 4.12
CA ASP A 128 -25.40 6.24 3.83
C ASP A 128 -24.75 6.62 2.49
N HIS A 129 -25.51 7.26 1.60
CA HIS A 129 -25.02 7.68 0.29
C HIS A 129 -24.44 9.09 0.34
N ILE A 130 -23.17 9.22 -0.06
CA ILE A 130 -22.44 10.50 -0.19
C ILE A 130 -22.59 11.05 -1.61
N SER A 131 -22.45 10.19 -2.61
CA SER A 131 -22.66 10.46 -4.02
C SER A 131 -23.14 9.17 -4.72
N PRO A 132 -23.50 9.20 -6.02
CA PRO A 132 -23.80 7.96 -6.76
C PRO A 132 -22.66 6.92 -6.75
N ARG A 133 -21.42 7.35 -6.50
CA ARG A 133 -20.20 6.53 -6.52
C ARG A 133 -19.58 6.31 -5.14
N LEU A 134 -20.15 6.93 -4.11
CA LEU A 134 -19.63 6.91 -2.75
C LEU A 134 -20.74 6.60 -1.76
N ARG A 135 -20.54 5.55 -0.97
CA ARG A 135 -21.36 5.26 0.19
C ARG A 135 -20.49 4.96 1.40
N VAL A 136 -21.01 5.21 2.59
CA VAL A 136 -20.31 5.01 3.85
C VAL A 136 -21.18 4.24 4.83
N MET A 137 -20.54 3.46 5.69
CA MET A 137 -21.17 2.93 6.88
C MET A 137 -20.20 2.96 8.06
N THR A 138 -20.75 2.92 9.25
CA THR A 138 -19.97 2.81 10.48
C THR A 138 -20.17 1.43 11.10
N SER A 139 -19.10 0.82 11.58
CA SER A 139 -19.20 -0.43 12.32
C SER A 139 -18.08 -0.55 13.35
N ARG A 140 -18.25 -1.45 14.32
CA ARG A 140 -17.23 -1.74 15.32
C ARG A 140 -16.59 -3.09 15.00
N GLN A 141 -15.30 -3.08 14.69
CA GLN A 141 -14.61 -4.24 14.09
C GLN A 141 -13.31 -4.58 14.81
N HIS A 142 -12.93 -5.86 14.73
CA HIS A 142 -11.58 -6.29 15.09
C HIS A 142 -10.63 -5.98 13.94
N LEU A 143 -9.66 -5.12 14.24
CA LEU A 143 -8.56 -4.78 13.35
C LEU A 143 -7.35 -5.63 13.65
N LEU A 144 -6.77 -6.22 12.60
CA LEU A 144 -5.57 -7.05 12.68
C LEU A 144 -4.34 -6.21 12.36
N VAL A 145 -3.36 -6.22 13.25
CA VAL A 145 -2.05 -5.60 13.00
C VAL A 145 -0.99 -6.68 13.13
N SER A 146 -0.11 -6.76 12.14
CA SER A 146 0.91 -7.81 12.07
C SER A 146 2.28 -7.20 11.78
N ASN A 147 3.32 -7.87 12.23
CA ASN A 147 4.69 -7.63 11.84
C ASN A 147 5.26 -8.94 11.30
N THR A 148 5.50 -8.94 9.99
CA THR A 148 6.00 -10.09 9.23
C THR A 148 7.53 -10.19 9.25
N GLY A 149 8.21 -9.40 10.07
CA GLY A 149 9.65 -9.33 10.14
C GLY A 149 10.30 -8.74 8.87
N PRO A 150 11.63 -8.53 8.90
CA PRO A 150 12.39 -8.07 7.74
C PRO A 150 12.22 -9.01 6.54
N LYS A 151 12.12 -8.43 5.34
CA LYS A 151 11.87 -9.17 4.08
C LYS A 151 10.63 -10.07 4.10
N LYS A 152 9.68 -9.83 5.02
CA LYS A 152 8.46 -10.65 5.23
C LYS A 152 8.74 -12.13 5.57
N LEU A 153 9.92 -12.46 6.10
CA LEU A 153 10.28 -13.85 6.44
C LEU A 153 9.85 -14.27 7.85
N GLY A 154 9.53 -13.32 8.72
CA GLY A 154 9.14 -13.55 10.11
C GLY A 154 10.33 -13.56 11.07
N TYR A 155 10.11 -14.18 12.22
CA TYR A 155 11.06 -14.30 13.31
C TYR A 155 11.24 -15.75 13.74
N THR A 156 12.43 -16.05 14.25
CA THR A 156 12.75 -17.30 14.91
C THR A 156 12.50 -17.09 16.40
N HIS A 157 11.64 -17.91 17.01
CA HIS A 157 11.28 -17.81 18.42
C HIS A 157 11.51 -19.14 19.15
N CYS A 158 12.24 -19.08 20.27
CA CYS A 158 12.43 -20.22 21.15
C CYS A 158 11.27 -20.33 22.15
N VAL A 159 10.40 -21.34 21.97
CA VAL A 159 9.24 -21.56 22.85
C VAL A 159 9.66 -21.96 24.27
N ALA A 160 10.89 -22.43 24.48
CA ALA A 160 11.39 -22.82 25.80
C ALA A 160 11.79 -21.61 26.66
N CYS A 161 12.56 -20.66 26.13
CA CYS A 161 13.07 -19.51 26.90
C CYS A 161 12.46 -18.15 26.49
N GLY A 162 11.87 -18.04 25.30
CA GLY A 162 11.23 -16.81 24.82
C GLY A 162 12.13 -15.91 24.00
N SER A 163 13.42 -16.23 23.84
CA SER A 163 14.31 -15.50 22.94
C SER A 163 13.76 -15.49 21.52
N ILE A 164 13.93 -14.36 20.85
CA ILE A 164 13.43 -14.13 19.49
C ILE A 164 14.47 -13.35 18.67
N GLU A 165 14.65 -13.72 17.41
CA GLU A 165 15.55 -13.05 16.45
C GLU A 165 14.89 -13.02 15.07
N ALA A 166 15.23 -12.05 14.22
CA ALA A 166 14.73 -12.03 12.84
C ALA A 166 15.19 -13.26 12.05
N ASP A 167 14.34 -13.82 11.19
CA ASP A 167 14.71 -14.99 10.37
C ASP A 167 15.85 -14.72 9.38
N VAL A 168 16.08 -13.45 9.05
CA VAL A 168 17.18 -12.99 8.17
C VAL A 168 18.53 -12.90 8.89
N THR A 169 18.59 -13.18 10.19
CA THR A 169 19.82 -13.09 10.99
C THR A 169 20.90 -14.02 10.39
N PRO A 170 22.07 -13.49 10.01
CA PRO A 170 23.11 -14.29 9.32
C PRO A 170 23.61 -15.48 10.14
N GLU A 171 23.73 -15.29 11.46
CA GLU A 171 24.19 -16.29 12.41
C GLU A 171 23.05 -16.61 13.41
N PRO A 172 22.10 -17.49 13.04
CA PRO A 172 20.96 -17.81 13.90
C PRO A 172 21.44 -18.55 15.15
N LYS A 173 21.14 -18.01 16.34
CA LYS A 173 21.63 -18.56 17.61
C LYS A 173 20.63 -19.51 18.25
N LEU A 174 19.35 -19.36 17.93
CA LEU A 174 18.28 -20.02 18.68
C LEU A 174 18.15 -21.53 18.44
N PHE A 175 18.78 -22.06 17.38
CA PHE A 175 18.83 -23.49 17.08
C PHE A 175 19.99 -24.22 17.77
N MET A 176 20.82 -23.50 18.52
CA MET A 176 21.92 -24.05 19.32
C MET A 176 21.74 -23.64 20.78
N PRO A 177 22.54 -24.21 21.72
CA PRO A 177 22.59 -23.70 23.07
C PRO A 177 22.87 -22.19 23.11
N HIS A 178 22.01 -21.44 23.80
CA HIS A 178 22.07 -19.96 23.84
C HIS A 178 21.69 -19.43 25.22
N ALA A 179 22.08 -18.20 25.53
CA ALA A 179 21.74 -17.58 26.81
C ALA A 179 20.22 -17.31 26.94
N LYS A 180 19.65 -17.60 28.12
CA LYS A 180 18.28 -17.20 28.45
C LYS A 180 18.19 -15.67 28.54
N PRO A 181 17.08 -15.06 28.12
CA PRO A 181 16.97 -13.60 28.06
C PRO A 181 16.68 -12.94 29.41
N TYR A 182 16.53 -13.72 30.49
CA TYR A 182 16.25 -13.27 31.85
C TYR A 182 17.18 -13.98 32.85
N PRO A 183 17.33 -13.44 34.08
CA PRO A 183 18.13 -14.10 35.11
C PRO A 183 17.50 -15.43 35.52
N ASP A 184 18.28 -16.50 35.49
CA ASP A 184 17.88 -17.87 35.81
C ASP A 184 19.13 -18.59 36.36
N ASP A 185 18.94 -19.53 37.29
CA ASP A 185 20.04 -20.29 37.89
C ASP A 185 20.79 -21.13 36.83
N ASP A 186 20.05 -21.63 35.84
CA ASP A 186 20.62 -22.18 34.61
C ASP A 186 20.50 -21.14 33.50
N SER A 187 21.58 -20.41 33.25
CA SER A 187 21.57 -19.29 32.29
C SER A 187 21.52 -19.74 30.82
N THR A 188 21.60 -21.05 30.54
CA THR A 188 21.65 -21.58 29.17
C THR A 188 20.34 -22.29 28.80
N CYS A 189 19.84 -22.02 27.60
CA CYS A 189 18.75 -22.75 26.97
C CYS A 189 19.35 -23.71 25.94
N PRO A 190 18.93 -24.99 25.86
CA PRO A 190 19.49 -25.95 24.92
C PRO A 190 19.19 -25.66 23.45
N GLY A 191 18.13 -24.90 23.14
CA GLY A 191 17.77 -24.52 21.75
C GLY A 191 16.74 -25.41 21.05
N ASP A 192 16.34 -26.54 21.66
CA ASP A 192 15.50 -27.57 21.00
C ASP A 192 14.09 -27.14 20.59
N ASN A 193 13.63 -25.96 21.05
CA ASN A 193 12.26 -25.48 20.87
C ASN A 193 12.17 -24.20 20.03
N ALA A 194 13.16 -23.92 19.17
CA ALA A 194 13.10 -22.84 18.20
C ALA A 194 12.11 -23.14 17.06
N ARG A 195 11.39 -22.10 16.62
CA ARG A 195 10.42 -22.13 15.51
C ARG A 195 10.63 -20.92 14.61
N LYS A 196 10.81 -21.15 13.31
CA LYS A 196 10.96 -20.11 12.26
C LYS A 196 9.61 -19.57 11.77
N HIS A 197 9.68 -18.48 11.02
CA HIS A 197 8.57 -17.88 10.31
C HIS A 197 7.40 -17.46 11.21
N LEU A 198 7.72 -17.04 12.43
CA LEU A 198 6.74 -16.46 13.33
C LEU A 198 6.41 -15.04 12.88
N VAL A 199 5.13 -14.75 12.69
CA VAL A 199 4.57 -13.41 12.54
C VAL A 199 4.09 -12.95 13.91
N LEU A 200 4.48 -11.74 14.30
CA LEU A 200 3.99 -11.14 15.54
C LEU A 200 2.78 -10.27 15.21
N GLY A 201 1.82 -10.16 16.12
CA GLY A 201 0.70 -9.25 15.89
C GLY A 201 -0.16 -8.98 17.10
N THR A 202 -1.17 -8.16 16.87
CA THR A 202 -2.27 -7.94 17.81
C THR A 202 -3.58 -7.79 17.04
N ASP A 203 -4.67 -7.98 17.75
CA ASP A 203 -6.01 -7.63 17.32
C ASP A 203 -6.68 -6.75 18.38
N PHE A 204 -7.29 -5.67 17.94
CA PHE A 204 -8.02 -4.73 18.80
C PHE A 204 -9.33 -4.30 18.17
N ILE A 205 -10.29 -3.94 19.02
CA ILE A 205 -11.57 -3.43 18.56
C ILE A 205 -11.42 -1.93 18.32
N SER A 206 -11.89 -1.44 17.17
CA SER A 206 -11.96 -0.01 16.87
C SER A 206 -13.26 0.32 16.14
N ASP A 207 -13.64 1.59 16.20
CA ASP A 207 -14.70 2.13 15.36
C ASP A 207 -14.15 2.35 13.95
N VAL A 208 -14.89 1.90 12.96
CA VAL A 208 -14.51 1.90 11.55
C VAL A 208 -15.55 2.64 10.74
N ALA A 209 -15.13 3.64 9.98
CA ALA A 209 -15.91 4.21 8.88
C ALA A 209 -15.45 3.60 7.57
N LEU A 210 -16.28 2.73 7.00
CA LEU A 210 -16.02 2.02 5.75
C LEU A 210 -16.65 2.80 4.60
N PHE A 211 -15.82 3.38 3.74
CA PHE A 211 -16.22 4.03 2.49
C PHE A 211 -16.09 3.01 1.35
N SER A 212 -17.18 2.74 0.66
CA SER A 212 -17.21 1.94 -0.55
C SER A 212 -17.24 2.86 -1.76
N LEU A 213 -16.22 2.72 -2.60
CA LEU A 213 -15.96 3.50 -3.80
C LEU A 213 -16.39 2.67 -5.02
N ARG A 214 -17.15 3.28 -5.93
CA ARG A 214 -17.50 2.68 -7.23
C ARG A 214 -16.90 3.49 -8.36
N VAL A 215 -16.25 2.79 -9.29
CA VAL A 215 -15.70 3.35 -10.52
C VAL A 215 -16.28 2.63 -11.72
N GLU A 216 -16.23 3.30 -12.87
CA GLU A 216 -16.74 2.82 -14.13
C GLU A 216 -15.67 3.04 -15.19
N TYR A 217 -15.56 2.08 -16.10
CA TYR A 217 -14.66 2.16 -17.24
C TYR A 217 -14.87 3.49 -18.01
N PRO A 218 -13.78 4.17 -18.44
CA PRO A 218 -12.39 3.71 -18.46
C PRO A 218 -11.60 3.81 -17.15
N LEU A 219 -12.16 4.37 -16.07
CA LEU A 219 -11.43 4.44 -14.80
C LEU A 219 -11.51 3.10 -14.06
N ILE A 220 -10.35 2.54 -13.71
CA ILE A 220 -10.24 1.23 -13.08
C ILE A 220 -9.25 1.23 -11.91
N LEU A 221 -9.62 0.56 -10.82
CA LEU A 221 -8.82 0.39 -9.60
C LEU A 221 -8.37 -1.07 -9.46
N ARG A 222 -7.64 -1.57 -10.47
CA ARG A 222 -7.17 -2.97 -10.53
C ARG A 222 -6.32 -3.31 -9.28
N PRO A 223 -6.72 -4.31 -8.47
CA PRO A 223 -5.97 -4.68 -7.27
C PRO A 223 -4.52 -5.06 -7.54
N GLY A 224 -3.61 -4.50 -6.75
CA GLY A 224 -2.18 -4.80 -6.79
C GLY A 224 -1.40 -4.16 -7.93
N THR A 225 -2.03 -3.33 -8.77
CA THR A 225 -1.29 -2.48 -9.70
C THR A 225 -0.72 -1.28 -8.93
N TYR A 226 0.41 -0.76 -9.44
CA TYR A 226 1.06 0.41 -8.85
C TYR A 226 0.17 1.66 -8.90
N PRO A 227 -0.48 2.01 -10.03
CA PRO A 227 -1.36 3.19 -10.08
C PRO A 227 -2.53 3.14 -9.10
N THR A 228 -3.20 1.99 -8.98
CA THR A 228 -4.28 1.79 -8.00
C THR A 228 -3.77 1.97 -6.57
N SER A 229 -2.57 1.47 -6.28
CA SER A 229 -1.96 1.61 -4.95
C SER A 229 -1.62 3.07 -4.64
N VAL A 230 -1.10 3.82 -5.60
CA VAL A 230 -0.83 5.26 -5.47
C VAL A 230 -2.12 6.05 -5.22
N ALA A 231 -3.16 5.82 -6.02
CA ALA A 231 -4.46 6.45 -5.87
C ALA A 231 -5.08 6.19 -4.50
N LEU A 232 -5.29 4.92 -4.16
CA LEU A 232 -5.99 4.54 -2.93
C LEU A 232 -5.20 4.92 -1.69
N ARG A 233 -3.85 4.79 -1.70
CA ARG A 233 -3.02 5.26 -0.58
C ARG A 233 -3.11 6.77 -0.44
N THR A 234 -3.01 7.52 -1.53
CA THR A 234 -3.06 8.98 -1.48
C THR A 234 -4.41 9.48 -0.97
N VAL A 235 -5.52 8.92 -1.47
CA VAL A 235 -6.87 9.27 -0.99
C VAL A 235 -7.05 8.86 0.47
N SER A 236 -6.53 7.71 0.89
CA SER A 236 -6.55 7.29 2.30
C SER A 236 -5.87 8.31 3.22
N GLU A 237 -4.65 8.73 2.89
CA GLU A 237 -3.93 9.73 3.68
C GLU A 237 -4.62 11.11 3.67
N ALA A 238 -5.15 11.52 2.51
CA ALA A 238 -5.89 12.77 2.38
C ALA A 238 -7.18 12.77 3.21
N LEU A 239 -7.93 11.66 3.22
CA LEU A 239 -9.15 11.51 4.02
C LEU A 239 -8.85 11.49 5.52
N ALA A 240 -7.83 10.75 5.97
CA ALA A 240 -7.42 10.77 7.38
C ALA A 240 -7.03 12.18 7.83
N LYS A 241 -6.24 12.89 7.00
CA LYS A 241 -5.82 14.27 7.27
C LYS A 241 -7.01 15.24 7.27
N ALA A 242 -7.91 15.13 6.30
CA ALA A 242 -9.11 15.95 6.21
C ALA A 242 -10.04 15.72 7.40
N ALA A 243 -10.23 14.47 7.83
CA ALA A 243 -11.01 14.13 9.00
C ALA A 243 -10.43 14.77 10.27
N CYS A 244 -9.12 14.67 10.47
CA CYS A 244 -8.47 15.30 11.62
C CYS A 244 -8.66 16.83 11.63
N GLN A 245 -8.55 17.48 10.47
CA GLN A 245 -8.74 18.93 10.36
C GLN A 245 -10.19 19.36 10.59
N LEU A 246 -11.17 18.63 10.06
CA LEU A 246 -12.58 18.97 10.17
C LEU A 246 -13.14 18.71 11.58
N LEU A 247 -12.59 17.72 12.29
CA LEU A 247 -12.95 17.39 13.66
C LEU A 247 -12.13 18.13 14.71
N ASP A 248 -11.15 18.94 14.30
CA ASP A 248 -10.21 19.66 15.17
C ASP A 248 -9.49 18.74 16.18
N ILE A 249 -8.95 17.63 15.67
CA ILE A 249 -8.22 16.63 16.46
C ILE A 249 -6.77 16.49 16.00
N GLU A 250 -5.94 15.91 16.87
CA GLU A 250 -4.50 15.78 16.61
C GLU A 250 -4.21 14.86 15.40
N PRO A 251 -3.24 15.21 14.54
CA PRO A 251 -2.84 14.36 13.43
C PRO A 251 -2.48 12.92 13.85
N GLY A 252 -3.20 11.96 13.28
CA GLY A 252 -2.99 10.53 13.48
C GLY A 252 -3.74 9.93 14.67
N GLU A 253 -4.73 10.65 15.20
CA GLU A 253 -5.85 10.03 15.95
C GLU A 253 -6.69 9.13 15.04
N ILE A 254 -6.85 9.51 13.77
CA ILE A 254 -7.45 8.70 12.71
C ILE A 254 -6.37 8.24 11.74
N MET A 255 -6.42 6.95 11.38
CA MET A 255 -5.66 6.39 10.26
C MET A 255 -6.60 5.80 9.22
N ALA A 256 -6.09 5.65 8.00
CA ALA A 256 -6.81 5.08 6.88
C ALA A 256 -6.06 3.91 6.27
N GLU A 257 -6.81 2.94 5.78
CA GLU A 257 -6.29 1.87 4.95
C GLU A 257 -7.30 1.49 3.87
N TYR A 258 -6.81 0.91 2.77
CA TYR A 258 -7.63 0.52 1.63
C TYR A 258 -7.56 -0.99 1.35
N ARG A 259 -8.55 -1.48 0.62
CA ARG A 259 -8.60 -2.84 0.08
C ARG A 259 -9.50 -2.91 -1.15
N PRO A 260 -9.36 -3.94 -2.01
CA PRO A 260 -10.39 -4.30 -2.96
C PRO A 260 -11.70 -4.59 -2.22
N ALA A 261 -12.84 -4.22 -2.82
CA ALA A 261 -14.12 -4.56 -2.21
C ALA A 261 -14.32 -6.10 -2.24
N LEU A 262 -14.70 -6.70 -1.11
CA LEU A 262 -15.00 -8.12 -1.00
C LEU A 262 -16.48 -8.38 -1.29
N THR A 263 -16.94 -7.93 -2.46
CA THR A 263 -18.31 -8.10 -2.93
C THR A 263 -18.52 -9.47 -3.57
N LYS A 264 -19.78 -9.90 -3.66
CA LYS A 264 -20.15 -11.20 -4.28
C LYS A 264 -20.09 -11.17 -5.81
N ASP A 265 -20.21 -9.99 -6.41
CA ASP A 265 -20.40 -9.74 -7.84
C ASP A 265 -19.10 -9.48 -8.61
N SER A 266 -17.96 -9.99 -8.12
CA SER A 266 -16.58 -9.80 -8.64
C SER A 266 -16.11 -8.36 -8.86
N ALA A 267 -16.97 -7.34 -8.69
CA ALA A 267 -16.66 -5.95 -9.00
C ALA A 267 -15.39 -5.43 -8.31
N GLY A 268 -15.10 -5.88 -7.08
CA GLY A 268 -13.85 -5.52 -6.42
C GLY A 268 -12.60 -6.22 -6.96
N ARG A 269 -12.73 -7.44 -7.48
CA ARG A 269 -11.64 -8.16 -8.18
C ARG A 269 -11.37 -7.53 -9.54
N ASP A 270 -12.42 -7.10 -10.22
CA ASP A 270 -12.38 -6.47 -11.53
C ASP A 270 -11.95 -4.99 -11.48
N GLY A 271 -11.68 -4.45 -10.28
CA GLY A 271 -11.22 -3.08 -10.08
C GLY A 271 -12.30 -2.01 -10.23
N LEU A 272 -13.57 -2.40 -10.25
CA LEU A 272 -14.72 -1.49 -10.34
C LEU A 272 -15.22 -1.03 -8.96
N GLN A 273 -14.80 -1.71 -7.89
CA GLN A 273 -15.11 -1.30 -6.52
C GLN A 273 -13.90 -1.45 -5.58
N ALA A 274 -13.66 -0.41 -4.80
CA ALA A 274 -12.63 -0.42 -3.77
C ALA A 274 -13.22 0.08 -2.45
N GLU A 275 -12.54 -0.20 -1.35
CA GLU A 275 -12.92 0.28 -0.04
C GLU A 275 -11.77 1.03 0.61
N ILE A 276 -12.08 2.16 1.22
CA ILE A 276 -11.19 2.87 2.15
C ILE A 276 -11.89 2.86 3.49
N PHE A 277 -11.18 2.47 4.55
CA PHE A 277 -11.71 2.53 5.89
C PHE A 277 -10.86 3.41 6.79
N LEU A 278 -11.53 4.31 7.51
CA LEU A 278 -10.94 5.10 8.58
C LEU A 278 -11.15 4.36 9.90
N TYR A 279 -10.13 4.37 10.75
CA TYR A 279 -10.20 3.78 12.08
C TYR A 279 -9.44 4.62 13.11
N ASP A 280 -9.93 4.55 14.35
CA ASP A 280 -9.28 5.23 15.46
C ASP A 280 -8.04 4.44 15.88
N THR A 281 -6.94 5.14 16.13
CA THR A 281 -5.67 4.53 16.53
C THR A 281 -5.66 4.09 17.99
N LEU A 282 -6.55 4.67 18.81
CA LEU A 282 -6.76 4.26 20.20
C LEU A 282 -7.54 2.93 20.28
N PRO A 283 -6.99 1.90 20.97
CA PRO A 283 -7.71 0.66 21.21
C PRO A 283 -9.03 0.92 21.94
N GLY A 284 -10.13 0.39 21.39
CA GLY A 284 -11.48 0.57 21.91
C GLY A 284 -12.37 1.47 21.05
N GLY A 285 -11.78 2.31 20.20
CA GLY A 285 -12.47 3.34 19.44
C GLY A 285 -12.70 4.60 20.27
N ALA A 286 -12.23 5.75 19.78
CA ALA A 286 -12.52 7.07 20.36
C ALA A 286 -13.83 7.66 19.81
N GLY A 287 -14.38 7.05 18.76
CA GLY A 287 -15.56 7.49 18.04
C GLY A 287 -15.27 8.54 16.96
N PHE A 288 -14.00 8.86 16.68
CA PHE A 288 -13.65 9.88 15.68
C PHE A 288 -13.94 9.40 14.26
N SER A 289 -13.68 8.13 13.96
CA SER A 289 -13.99 7.53 12.66
C SER A 289 -15.50 7.55 12.38
N THR A 290 -16.31 7.24 13.40
CA THR A 290 -17.78 7.35 13.32
C THR A 290 -18.23 8.79 13.07
N GLN A 291 -17.59 9.79 13.68
CA GLN A 291 -17.86 11.20 13.42
C GLN A 291 -17.43 11.62 12.01
N ALA A 292 -16.27 11.13 11.54
CA ALA A 292 -15.75 11.40 10.20
C ALA A 292 -16.71 10.88 9.12
N ALA A 293 -17.36 9.73 9.33
CA ALA A 293 -18.40 9.22 8.42
C ALA A 293 -19.56 10.22 8.23
N ARG A 294 -19.98 10.88 9.32
CA ARG A 294 -21.10 11.85 9.31
C ARG A 294 -20.79 13.14 8.55
N LEU A 295 -19.51 13.45 8.32
CA LEU A 295 -19.11 14.58 7.49
C LEU A 295 -19.50 14.38 6.01
N GLY A 296 -19.67 13.13 5.58
CA GLY A 296 -20.13 12.78 4.23
C GLY A 296 -19.34 13.49 3.13
N VAL A 297 -20.06 14.27 2.31
CA VAL A 297 -19.46 15.01 1.18
C VAL A 297 -18.41 16.02 1.62
N ALA A 298 -18.56 16.63 2.81
CA ALA A 298 -17.62 17.65 3.30
C ALA A 298 -16.21 17.07 3.51
N LEU A 299 -16.11 15.80 3.92
CA LEU A 299 -14.83 15.11 4.08
C LEU A 299 -14.08 14.98 2.75
N PHE A 300 -14.76 14.52 1.70
CA PHE A 300 -14.16 14.35 0.37
C PHE A 300 -13.84 15.69 -0.29
N LYS A 301 -14.68 16.71 -0.13
CA LYS A 301 -14.37 18.08 -0.60
C LYS A 301 -13.11 18.61 0.06
N ARG A 302 -12.99 18.44 1.39
CA ARG A 302 -11.78 18.87 2.11
C ARG A 302 -10.54 18.10 1.68
N ALA A 303 -10.66 16.78 1.44
CA ALA A 303 -9.57 15.99 0.89
C ALA A 303 -9.14 16.50 -0.50
N SER A 304 -10.10 16.82 -1.38
CA SER A 304 -9.81 17.43 -2.70
C SER A 304 -9.07 18.76 -2.58
N GLU A 305 -9.49 19.65 -1.68
CA GLU A 305 -8.79 20.92 -1.41
C GLU A 305 -7.33 20.72 -0.99
N LEU A 306 -7.07 19.74 -0.11
CA LEU A 306 -5.72 19.40 0.34
C LEU A 306 -4.83 18.89 -0.79
N LEU A 307 -5.40 18.09 -1.69
CA LEU A 307 -4.69 17.49 -2.83
C LEU A 307 -4.34 18.55 -3.88
N LYS A 308 -5.28 19.44 -4.20
CA LYS A 308 -5.11 20.54 -5.17
C LYS A 308 -4.23 21.66 -4.65
N GLY A 309 -4.42 22.07 -3.39
CA GLY A 309 -3.85 23.28 -2.80
C GLY A 309 -2.50 23.11 -2.10
N CYS A 310 -1.54 22.37 -2.68
CA CYS A 310 -0.21 22.25 -2.10
C CYS A 310 0.52 23.62 -2.08
N PRO A 311 0.91 24.16 -0.91
CA PRO A 311 1.57 25.46 -0.83
C PRO A 311 2.92 25.52 -1.56
N GLU A 312 3.63 24.39 -1.62
CA GLU A 312 4.94 24.26 -2.26
C GLU A 312 4.86 23.86 -3.73
N GLN A 313 3.64 23.71 -4.28
CA GLN A 313 3.40 23.26 -5.65
C GLN A 313 4.22 22.01 -6.01
N CYS A 314 4.33 21.08 -5.05
CA CYS A 314 5.17 19.90 -5.21
C CYS A 314 4.69 18.99 -6.35
N ASP A 315 5.65 18.27 -6.91
CA ASP A 315 5.47 17.42 -8.07
C ASP A 315 4.60 16.18 -7.83
N SER A 316 4.79 15.49 -6.71
CA SER A 316 3.98 14.34 -6.29
C SER A 316 3.39 14.53 -4.89
N SER A 317 4.24 14.59 -3.87
CA SER A 317 3.86 14.84 -2.48
C SER A 317 5.01 15.46 -1.67
N CYS A 318 4.69 16.23 -0.64
CA CYS A 318 5.66 16.84 0.28
C CYS A 318 5.12 16.92 1.70
N TYR A 319 5.97 17.31 2.67
CA TYR A 319 5.58 17.47 4.08
C TYR A 319 4.58 18.62 4.31
N ARG A 320 4.43 19.55 3.36
CA ARG A 320 3.44 20.62 3.44
C ARG A 320 2.05 20.19 2.97
N CYS A 321 1.91 19.13 2.16
CA CYS A 321 0.62 18.64 1.67
C CYS A 321 0.18 17.31 2.28
N LEU A 322 0.94 16.21 2.12
CA LEU A 322 0.49 14.85 2.45
C LEU A 322 1.48 14.06 3.31
N ARG A 323 2.78 14.32 3.19
CA ARG A 323 3.80 13.53 3.89
C ARG A 323 3.83 13.87 5.38
N SER A 324 4.01 12.84 6.18
CA SER A 324 4.28 12.91 7.62
C SER A 324 5.33 11.85 7.98
N PHE A 325 5.87 11.91 9.20
CA PHE A 325 6.75 10.84 9.68
C PHE A 325 6.00 9.51 9.85
N LYS A 326 4.68 9.56 10.13
CA LYS A 326 3.85 8.37 10.34
C LYS A 326 3.63 7.56 9.04
N ASN A 327 3.70 8.20 7.88
CA ASN A 327 3.53 7.56 6.56
C ASN A 327 4.84 7.48 5.76
N LYS A 328 6.01 7.58 6.42
CA LYS A 328 7.34 7.60 5.77
C LYS A 328 7.56 6.43 4.81
N ILE A 329 7.11 5.24 5.18
CA ILE A 329 7.32 4.02 4.39
C ILE A 329 6.51 4.10 3.09
N GLU A 330 5.34 4.72 3.15
CA GLU A 330 4.42 4.85 2.02
C GLU A 330 4.63 6.13 1.19
N HIS A 331 5.66 6.95 1.46
CA HIS A 331 5.90 8.19 0.68
C HIS A 331 6.01 7.95 -0.83
N HIS A 332 6.54 6.79 -1.23
CA HIS A 332 6.65 6.35 -2.63
C HIS A 332 5.29 5.99 -3.29
N LEU A 333 4.21 5.95 -2.52
CA LEU A 333 2.84 5.72 -2.99
C LEU A 333 1.99 6.99 -2.90
N LEU A 334 2.59 8.16 -2.62
CA LEU A 334 1.86 9.40 -2.44
C LEU A 334 2.05 10.32 -3.64
N ASP A 335 0.98 10.47 -4.43
CA ASP A 335 0.88 11.42 -5.53
C ASP A 335 -0.44 12.19 -5.47
N ARG A 336 -0.35 13.48 -5.13
CA ARG A 336 -1.52 14.35 -4.92
C ARG A 336 -2.34 14.55 -6.19
N HIS A 337 -1.73 14.46 -7.37
CA HIS A 337 -2.42 14.69 -8.64
C HIS A 337 -3.31 13.50 -8.96
N VAL A 338 -2.78 12.29 -8.80
CA VAL A 338 -3.54 11.03 -8.95
C VAL A 338 -4.65 10.92 -7.91
N GLY A 339 -4.35 11.27 -6.65
CA GLY A 339 -5.38 11.31 -5.62
C GLY A 339 -6.48 12.33 -5.90
N SER A 340 -6.13 13.51 -6.44
CA SER A 340 -7.11 14.56 -6.79
C SER A 340 -8.05 14.07 -7.87
N GLU A 341 -7.51 13.46 -8.92
CA GLU A 341 -8.25 12.88 -10.04
C GLU A 341 -9.33 11.91 -9.54
N LEU A 342 -8.94 10.96 -8.69
CA LEU A 342 -9.86 9.98 -8.12
C LEU A 342 -10.94 10.63 -7.25
N VAL A 343 -10.58 11.56 -6.36
CA VAL A 343 -11.57 12.22 -5.49
C VAL A 343 -12.57 13.05 -6.30
N GLU A 344 -12.10 13.74 -7.33
CA GLU A 344 -12.96 14.52 -8.23
C GLU A 344 -13.92 13.65 -9.02
N TYR A 345 -13.43 12.53 -9.54
CA TYR A 345 -14.27 11.54 -10.20
C TYR A 345 -15.35 10.99 -9.25
N LEU A 346 -14.97 10.62 -8.02
CA LEU A 346 -15.91 10.08 -7.03
C LEU A 346 -16.99 11.09 -6.60
N LEU A 347 -16.66 12.39 -6.60
CA LEU A 347 -17.60 13.46 -6.25
C LEU A 347 -18.49 13.89 -7.44
N SER A 348 -17.92 14.03 -8.64
CA SER A 348 -18.59 14.63 -9.80
C SER A 348 -19.15 13.62 -10.79
N GLY A 349 -18.58 12.40 -10.81
CA GLY A 349 -18.87 11.39 -11.80
C GLY A 349 -18.28 11.59 -13.18
N LYS A 350 -17.52 12.67 -13.38
CA LYS A 350 -16.83 12.96 -14.63
C LYS A 350 -15.37 12.58 -14.47
N ILE A 351 -14.80 11.95 -15.48
CA ILE A 351 -13.36 11.73 -15.55
C ILE A 351 -12.73 13.11 -15.79
N PRO A 352 -11.95 13.64 -14.83
CA PRO A 352 -11.31 14.93 -15.04
C PRO A 352 -10.16 14.77 -16.04
N GLU A 353 -9.91 15.81 -16.84
CA GLU A 353 -8.69 15.86 -17.65
C GLU A 353 -7.47 15.83 -16.71
N PHE A 354 -6.53 14.92 -16.98
CA PHE A 354 -5.29 14.87 -16.23
C PHE A 354 -4.43 16.12 -16.53
N ASN A 355 -3.57 16.50 -15.59
CA ASN A 355 -2.83 17.76 -15.68
C ASN A 355 -1.95 17.80 -16.94
N ALA A 356 -2.32 18.64 -17.92
CA ALA A 356 -1.66 18.71 -19.22
C ALA A 356 -0.18 19.13 -19.13
N GLU A 357 0.18 20.03 -18.20
CA GLU A 357 1.58 20.42 -17.97
C GLU A 357 2.41 19.23 -17.49
N ARG A 358 1.81 18.40 -16.63
CA ARG A 358 2.42 17.19 -16.10
C ARG A 358 2.56 16.11 -17.17
N VAL A 359 1.55 15.91 -18.01
CA VAL A 359 1.63 15.04 -19.19
C VAL A 359 2.78 15.47 -20.11
N ALA A 360 2.87 16.77 -20.42
CA ALA A 360 3.94 17.33 -21.27
C ALA A 360 5.34 17.17 -20.63
N ALA A 361 5.45 17.34 -19.31
CA ALA A 361 6.70 17.13 -18.58
C ALA A 361 7.15 15.66 -18.63
N SER A 362 6.22 14.72 -18.47
CA SER A 362 6.50 13.28 -18.59
C SER A 362 6.87 12.89 -20.02
N ALA A 363 6.18 13.42 -21.03
CA ALA A 363 6.55 13.23 -22.44
C ALA A 363 7.97 13.74 -22.73
N HIS A 364 8.33 14.92 -22.23
CA HIS A 364 9.67 15.47 -22.37
C HIS A 364 10.73 14.59 -21.69
N LEU A 365 10.45 14.07 -20.49
CA LEU A 365 11.36 13.19 -19.76
C LEU A 365 11.63 11.89 -20.54
N LEU A 366 10.56 11.23 -21.01
CA LEU A 366 10.65 10.01 -21.80
C LEU A 366 11.37 10.23 -23.13
N MET A 367 11.03 11.29 -23.87
CA MET A 367 11.69 11.65 -25.13
C MET A 367 13.18 11.90 -24.94
N THR A 368 13.57 12.62 -23.89
CA THR A 368 14.98 12.92 -23.59
C THR A 368 15.77 11.64 -23.33
N ASP A 369 15.19 10.68 -22.61
CA ASP A 369 15.83 9.39 -22.36
C ASP A 369 15.94 8.54 -23.63
N LEU A 370 14.88 8.49 -24.44
CA LEU A 370 14.88 7.80 -25.74
C LEU A 370 15.96 8.34 -26.69
N GLN A 371 16.06 9.68 -26.81
CA GLN A 371 17.07 10.34 -27.65
C GLN A 371 18.51 10.03 -27.21
N ARG A 372 18.74 9.91 -25.89
CA ARG A 372 20.07 9.54 -25.37
C ARG A 372 20.45 8.11 -25.75
N GLN A 373 19.48 7.21 -25.87
CA GLN A 373 19.71 5.80 -26.18
C GLN A 373 19.70 5.50 -27.68
N TYR A 374 19.05 6.32 -28.50
CA TYR A 374 18.97 6.19 -29.96
C TYR A 374 19.47 7.44 -30.66
N SER A 375 20.77 7.47 -30.97
CA SER A 375 21.39 8.56 -31.74
C SER A 375 21.36 8.34 -33.25
N ASP A 376 21.23 7.08 -33.72
CA ASP A 376 21.41 6.73 -35.13
C ASP A 376 20.12 6.14 -35.74
N GLY A 377 19.57 6.82 -36.75
CA GLY A 377 18.51 6.28 -37.63
C GLY A 377 17.06 6.53 -37.23
N ILE A 378 16.79 7.16 -36.07
CA ILE A 378 15.45 7.54 -35.61
C ILE A 378 15.43 9.04 -35.26
N GLN A 379 14.45 9.75 -35.80
CA GLN A 379 14.17 11.14 -35.45
C GLN A 379 13.03 11.19 -34.44
N PHE A 380 13.17 12.05 -33.43
CA PHE A 380 12.17 12.29 -32.40
C PHE A 380 11.67 13.74 -32.49
N GLU A 381 10.36 13.92 -32.64
CA GLU A 381 9.68 15.21 -32.67
C GLU A 381 8.70 15.29 -31.49
N ARG A 382 8.50 16.49 -30.93
CA ARG A 382 7.62 16.71 -29.76
C ARG A 382 6.39 17.51 -30.18
N ASP A 383 5.25 17.22 -29.57
CA ASP A 383 3.99 17.98 -29.71
C ASP A 383 3.59 18.18 -31.18
N VAL A 384 3.68 17.12 -31.98
CA VAL A 384 3.41 17.16 -33.42
C VAL A 384 1.91 17.22 -33.65
N LYS A 385 1.45 18.29 -34.29
CA LYS A 385 0.04 18.42 -34.69
C LYS A 385 -0.21 17.68 -35.99
N VAL A 386 -1.23 16.83 -35.99
CA VAL A 386 -1.69 16.08 -37.16
C VAL A 386 -3.17 16.35 -37.39
N THR A 387 -3.57 16.46 -38.66
CA THR A 387 -4.97 16.57 -39.04
C THR A 387 -5.48 15.20 -39.43
N LEU A 388 -6.52 14.74 -38.74
CA LEU A 388 -7.22 13.49 -39.04
C LEU A 388 -8.13 13.66 -40.27
N ALA A 389 -8.55 12.56 -40.89
CA ALA A 389 -9.44 12.56 -42.05
C ALA A 389 -10.82 13.18 -41.73
N SER A 390 -11.22 13.21 -40.46
CA SER A 390 -12.41 13.92 -39.99
C SER A 390 -12.27 15.46 -40.01
N GLY A 391 -11.06 15.98 -40.17
CA GLY A 391 -10.73 17.40 -40.02
C GLY A 391 -10.32 17.82 -38.59
N ASP A 392 -10.30 16.89 -37.64
CA ASP A 392 -9.87 17.17 -36.26
C ASP A 392 -8.35 17.33 -36.17
N GLU A 393 -7.89 18.33 -35.41
CA GLU A 393 -6.46 18.53 -35.11
C GLU A 393 -6.10 17.82 -33.80
N VAL A 394 -5.16 16.87 -33.88
CA VAL A 394 -4.68 16.08 -32.75
C VAL A 394 -3.21 16.37 -32.50
N SER A 395 -2.83 16.49 -31.22
CA SER A 395 -1.43 16.64 -30.81
C SER A 395 -0.84 15.29 -30.40
N ILE A 396 0.22 14.87 -31.08
CA ILE A 396 1.01 13.69 -30.73
C ILE A 396 2.14 14.13 -29.78
N PRO A 397 2.19 13.67 -28.51
CA PRO A 397 3.19 14.12 -27.55
C PRO A 397 4.63 13.85 -28.00
N ILE A 398 4.89 12.64 -28.51
CA ILE A 398 6.19 12.27 -29.08
C ILE A 398 5.96 11.49 -30.36
N LEU A 399 6.57 11.92 -31.45
CA LEU A 399 6.55 11.24 -32.73
C LEU A 399 7.95 10.74 -33.08
N CYS A 400 8.07 9.43 -33.28
CA CYS A 400 9.30 8.79 -33.75
C CYS A 400 9.18 8.50 -35.24
N ARG A 401 10.20 8.86 -36.02
CA ARG A 401 10.30 8.53 -37.46
C ARG A 401 11.58 7.77 -37.75
N ALA A 402 11.45 6.56 -38.29
CA ALA A 402 12.58 5.77 -38.77
C ALA A 402 13.00 6.19 -40.18
N ALA A 403 14.27 5.97 -40.54
CA ALA A 403 14.80 6.29 -41.86
C ALA A 403 14.08 5.57 -43.04
N ASN A 404 13.40 4.46 -42.76
CA ASN A 404 12.58 3.72 -43.74
C ASN A 404 11.18 4.34 -43.97
N GLY A 405 10.86 5.47 -43.33
CA GLY A 405 9.58 6.18 -43.45
C GLY A 405 8.50 5.73 -42.48
N ARG A 406 8.72 4.67 -41.69
CA ARG A 406 7.76 4.21 -40.67
C ARG A 406 7.77 5.14 -39.46
N ALA A 407 6.61 5.34 -38.85
CA ALA A 407 6.44 6.22 -37.70
C ALA A 407 5.73 5.53 -36.53
N LEU A 408 6.11 5.93 -35.32
CA LEU A 408 5.51 5.52 -34.06
C LEU A 408 5.09 6.78 -33.29
N ALA A 409 3.79 6.89 -33.00
CA ALA A 409 3.28 7.90 -32.09
C ALA A 409 3.30 7.36 -30.65
N ILE A 410 3.79 8.15 -29.70
CA ILE A 410 3.83 7.79 -28.29
C ILE A 410 2.94 8.77 -27.52
N PHE A 411 1.94 8.23 -26.85
CA PHE A 411 1.05 8.96 -25.96
C PHE A 411 1.42 8.69 -24.50
N ILE A 412 1.09 9.64 -23.62
CA ILE A 412 1.28 9.52 -22.19
C ILE A 412 -0.10 9.43 -21.56
N SER A 413 -0.44 8.27 -20.99
CA SER A 413 -1.78 8.04 -20.42
C SER A 413 -1.91 8.45 -18.98
N ALA A 414 -3.11 8.92 -18.65
CA ALA A 414 -3.47 9.23 -17.27
C ALA A 414 -3.37 7.98 -16.38
N PRO A 415 -2.97 8.13 -15.10
CA PRO A 415 -2.61 6.99 -14.26
C PRO A 415 -3.70 5.95 -14.01
N LEU A 416 -4.97 6.35 -13.89
CA LEU A 416 -6.08 5.48 -13.45
C LEU A 416 -6.99 5.01 -14.58
N THR A 417 -6.67 5.41 -15.80
CA THR A 417 -7.47 5.11 -16.96
C THR A 417 -6.64 4.31 -17.96
N GLU A 418 -5.99 3.25 -17.45
CA GLU A 418 -5.44 2.20 -18.31
C GLU A 418 -6.53 1.81 -19.32
N ASP A 419 -6.17 1.83 -20.60
CA ASP A 419 -7.09 1.52 -21.71
C ASP A 419 -8.20 2.60 -21.91
N THR A 420 -7.94 3.91 -21.81
CA THR A 420 -9.00 4.91 -22.14
C THR A 420 -9.43 4.79 -23.58
N VAL A 421 -10.73 4.69 -23.81
CA VAL A 421 -11.34 4.87 -25.13
C VAL A 421 -11.02 6.22 -25.76
N ASP A 422 -10.63 7.29 -25.05
CA ASP A 422 -10.33 8.60 -25.69
C ASP A 422 -8.88 8.78 -26.13
N GLU A 423 -7.88 8.37 -25.33
CA GLU A 423 -6.49 8.32 -25.82
C GLU A 423 -6.26 7.10 -26.69
N GLU A 424 -6.91 5.95 -26.43
CA GLU A 424 -6.98 4.87 -27.40
C GLU A 424 -7.85 5.26 -28.59
N ALA A 425 -8.91 6.06 -28.52
CA ALA A 425 -9.60 6.50 -29.75
C ALA A 425 -8.70 7.47 -30.51
N THR A 426 -8.01 8.38 -29.84
CA THR A 426 -7.10 9.31 -30.52
C THR A 426 -5.91 8.54 -31.11
N ALA A 427 -5.31 7.64 -30.34
CA ALA A 427 -4.25 6.73 -30.78
C ALA A 427 -4.72 5.78 -31.89
N ASN A 428 -5.87 5.14 -31.76
CA ASN A 428 -6.44 4.22 -32.75
C ASN A 428 -6.82 5.00 -34.02
N ARG A 429 -7.37 6.21 -33.91
CA ARG A 429 -7.61 7.08 -35.08
C ARG A 429 -6.30 7.49 -35.73
N VAL A 430 -5.27 7.83 -34.97
CA VAL A 430 -3.92 8.08 -35.50
C VAL A 430 -3.36 6.82 -36.17
N ALA A 431 -3.58 5.64 -35.60
CA ALA A 431 -3.12 4.38 -36.17
C ALA A 431 -3.85 4.03 -37.48
N ASP A 432 -5.18 4.08 -37.45
CA ASP A 432 -6.08 3.67 -38.54
C ASP A 432 -6.09 4.69 -39.68
N GLU A 433 -6.21 5.99 -39.37
CA GLU A 433 -6.35 7.04 -40.39
C GLU A 433 -5.00 7.48 -40.98
N LEU A 434 -3.91 7.39 -40.21
CA LEU A 434 -2.58 7.84 -40.65
C LEU A 434 -1.59 6.69 -40.87
N GLY A 435 -1.99 5.43 -40.63
CA GLY A 435 -1.17 4.24 -40.86
C GLY A 435 0.07 4.17 -39.96
N MET A 436 0.02 4.78 -38.77
CA MET A 436 1.14 4.85 -37.83
C MET A 436 1.04 3.78 -36.75
N SER A 437 2.18 3.29 -36.25
CA SER A 437 2.18 2.49 -35.02
C SER A 437 1.94 3.42 -33.82
N VAL A 438 1.26 2.94 -32.78
CA VAL A 438 0.99 3.75 -31.59
C VAL A 438 1.25 2.96 -30.32
N VAL A 439 1.83 3.63 -29.34
CA VAL A 439 2.03 3.10 -27.97
C VAL A 439 1.59 4.16 -26.97
N SER A 440 0.89 3.74 -25.91
CA SER A 440 0.55 4.61 -24.78
C SER A 440 1.33 4.15 -23.56
N VAL A 441 2.01 5.08 -22.88
CA VAL A 441 2.84 4.79 -21.71
C VAL A 441 2.24 5.49 -20.51
N ASN A 442 1.99 4.74 -19.43
CA ASN A 442 1.38 5.29 -18.23
C ASN A 442 2.28 6.38 -17.60
N GLU A 443 1.67 7.51 -17.25
CA GLU A 443 2.39 8.66 -16.70
C GLU A 443 3.18 8.33 -15.42
N LEU A 444 2.62 7.54 -14.51
CA LEU A 444 3.32 7.12 -13.29
C LEU A 444 4.53 6.24 -13.60
N LEU A 445 4.45 5.40 -14.64
CA LEU A 445 5.57 4.56 -15.04
C LEU A 445 6.74 5.42 -15.51
N VAL A 446 6.48 6.47 -16.30
CA VAL A 446 7.52 7.41 -16.77
C VAL A 446 8.21 8.10 -15.60
N ARG A 447 7.46 8.51 -14.58
CA ARG A 447 8.01 9.30 -13.47
C ARG A 447 8.73 8.47 -12.41
N GLU A 448 8.20 7.29 -12.09
CA GLU A 448 8.70 6.46 -10.99
C GLU A 448 9.65 5.37 -11.48
N ASN A 449 9.58 4.99 -12.76
CA ASN A 449 10.46 3.98 -13.36
C ASN A 449 10.72 4.26 -14.85
N LEU A 450 11.35 5.40 -15.11
CA LEU A 450 11.75 5.82 -16.47
C LEU A 450 12.45 4.71 -17.29
N PRO A 451 13.40 3.92 -16.75
CA PRO A 451 14.02 2.85 -17.52
C PRO A 451 13.04 1.78 -18.02
N ALA A 452 12.02 1.44 -17.21
CA ALA A 452 10.98 0.52 -17.64
C ALA A 452 10.08 1.14 -18.72
N ALA A 453 9.67 2.40 -18.55
CA ALA A 453 8.92 3.13 -19.57
C ALA A 453 9.68 3.20 -20.91
N THR A 454 10.98 3.50 -20.86
CA THR A 454 11.83 3.51 -22.05
C THR A 454 11.90 2.12 -22.68
N THR A 455 12.08 1.06 -21.89
CA THR A 455 12.14 -0.33 -22.40
C THR A 455 10.85 -0.74 -23.12
N GLU A 456 9.70 -0.30 -22.61
CA GLU A 456 8.39 -0.53 -23.24
C GLU A 456 8.34 0.07 -24.64
N VAL A 457 8.65 1.36 -24.77
CA VAL A 457 8.70 2.05 -26.07
C VAL A 457 9.75 1.46 -27.00
N GLN A 458 10.92 1.08 -26.47
CA GLN A 458 11.99 0.46 -27.26
C GLN A 458 11.56 -0.83 -27.95
N SER A 459 10.72 -1.61 -27.29
CA SER A 459 10.21 -2.85 -27.86
C SER A 459 9.36 -2.60 -29.11
N GLU A 460 8.64 -1.48 -29.15
CA GLU A 460 7.84 -1.04 -30.30
C GLU A 460 8.70 -0.35 -31.37
N ILE A 461 9.67 0.47 -30.97
CA ILE A 461 10.63 1.09 -31.89
C ILE A 461 11.38 0.03 -32.69
N LYS A 462 11.80 -1.08 -32.07
CA LYS A 462 12.47 -2.20 -32.77
C LYS A 462 11.61 -2.89 -33.83
N ARG A 463 10.29 -2.66 -33.81
CA ARG A 463 9.36 -3.19 -34.81
C ARG A 463 9.18 -2.26 -36.00
N LEU A 464 9.66 -1.00 -35.93
CA LEU A 464 9.76 -0.07 -37.07
C LEU A 464 10.87 -0.50 -38.02
#